data_AF-A0A1E4CLJ8-F1
#
_entry.id   AF-A0A1E4CLJ8-F1
#
_cell.length_a   1.000
_cell.length_b   1.000
_cell.length_c   1.000
_cell.angle_alpha   90.00
_cell.angle_beta   90.00
_cell.angle_gamma   90.00
#
_symmetry.space_group_name_H-M   'P 1'
#
loop_
_entity.id
_entity.type
_entity.pdbx_description
1 polymer ?
#
loop_
_entity_poly.entity_id
_entity_poly.type
_entity_poly.pdbx_seq_one_letter_code
_entity_poly.pdbx_strand_id
1 'polypeptide(L)'
;MLLVPARGADDRWAQAQFAHERLRLARRDPTGREAGLIRRAVAAVPEEPGERRIGDPQLLPGAVLAMARFTGAILPDPVDPALAVAGQPGACKIEHAPALEAFFAAPPDLADLVAQARGLLKRADGWPTSSCGPASPLDDVRGGMLTLAYARFARVGLWPARTQADLQAKSTVETLVAIRRSDPGHLRALALLALDVGYLIARQGGRFIAVSGIDL
;
A
#
# COMPACT_ATOMS: atom_id res chain seq x y z
N MET A 1 0.12 -2.59 -3.61
CA MET A 1 1.22 -2.35 -4.57
C MET A 1 2.26 -1.37 -4.06
N LEU A 2 1.89 -0.15 -3.66
CA LEU A 2 2.88 0.90 -3.30
C LEU A 2 3.71 0.63 -2.02
N LEU A 3 3.31 -0.31 -1.17
CA LEU A 3 4.07 -0.69 0.03
C LEU A 3 5.15 -1.73 -0.25
N VAL A 4 5.07 -2.48 -1.36
CA VAL A 4 5.96 -3.61 -1.61
C VAL A 4 7.05 -3.15 -2.58
N PRO A 5 8.35 -3.35 -2.29
CA PRO A 5 9.41 -3.09 -3.25
C PRO A 5 9.19 -3.88 -4.54
N ALA A 6 9.40 -3.26 -5.70
CA ALA A 6 9.25 -3.95 -6.97
C ALA A 6 10.28 -5.07 -7.12
N ARG A 7 9.82 -6.30 -7.41
CA ARG A 7 10.67 -7.50 -7.52
C ARG A 7 11.11 -7.78 -8.96
N GLY A 8 10.48 -7.13 -9.93
CA GLY A 8 10.75 -7.31 -11.35
C GLY A 8 10.34 -6.11 -12.19
N ALA A 9 10.52 -6.22 -13.51
CA ALA A 9 10.13 -5.17 -14.46
C ALA A 9 8.61 -4.94 -14.47
N ASP A 10 7.83 -6.02 -14.38
CA ASP A 10 6.36 -5.97 -14.36
C ASP A 10 5.84 -5.26 -13.10
N ASP A 11 6.42 -5.54 -11.93
CA ASP A 11 6.08 -4.84 -10.68
C ASP A 11 6.39 -3.34 -10.78
N ARG A 12 7.55 -2.97 -11.36
CA ARG A 12 7.91 -1.56 -11.56
C ARG A 12 6.93 -0.88 -12.50
N TRP A 13 6.59 -1.52 -13.62
CA TRP A 13 5.61 -1.00 -14.57
C TRP A 13 4.25 -0.81 -13.91
N ALA A 14 3.74 -1.82 -13.20
CA ALA A 14 2.44 -1.74 -12.54
C ALA A 14 2.41 -0.67 -11.43
N GLN A 15 3.49 -0.53 -10.68
CA GLN A 15 3.62 0.56 -9.70
C GLN A 15 3.64 1.94 -10.38
N ALA A 16 4.37 2.09 -11.48
CA ALA A 16 4.44 3.33 -12.24
C ALA A 16 3.09 3.71 -12.86
N GLN A 17 2.36 2.75 -13.45
CA GLN A 17 1.02 2.97 -13.98
C GLN A 17 0.02 3.34 -12.88
N PHE A 18 0.07 2.65 -11.74
CA PHE A 18 -0.77 2.99 -10.59
C PHE A 18 -0.46 4.41 -10.07
N ALA A 19 0.83 4.76 -9.96
CA ALA A 19 1.26 6.09 -9.56
C ALA A 19 0.78 7.16 -10.55
N HIS A 20 0.90 6.91 -11.86
CA HIS A 20 0.46 7.80 -12.92
C HIS A 20 -1.02 8.11 -12.81
N GLU A 21 -1.87 7.09 -12.70
CA GLU A 21 -3.33 7.28 -12.58
C GLU A 21 -3.70 8.02 -11.30
N ARG A 22 -3.06 7.71 -10.18
CA ARG A 22 -3.30 8.43 -8.91
C ARG A 22 -2.87 9.89 -9.00
N LEU A 23 -1.73 10.19 -9.61
CA LEU A 23 -1.29 11.56 -9.85
C LEU A 23 -2.24 12.31 -10.79
N ARG A 24 -2.77 11.64 -11.81
CA ARG A 24 -3.78 12.21 -12.71
C ARG A 24 -5.04 12.61 -11.96
N LEU A 25 -5.50 11.77 -11.03
CA LEU A 25 -6.63 12.11 -10.15
C LEU A 25 -6.28 13.28 -9.21
N ALA A 26 -5.11 13.27 -8.60
CA ALA A 26 -4.65 14.35 -7.70
C ALA A 26 -4.48 15.69 -8.42
N ARG A 27 -4.26 15.70 -9.75
CA ARG A 27 -4.21 16.93 -10.56
C ARG A 27 -5.58 17.56 -10.78
N ARG A 28 -6.67 16.79 -10.68
CA ARG A 28 -8.04 17.31 -10.86
C ARG A 28 -8.49 18.18 -9.68
N ASP A 29 -7.99 17.88 -8.49
CA ASP A 29 -8.13 18.72 -7.29
C ASP A 29 -6.75 18.88 -6.61
N PRO A 30 -5.95 19.86 -7.05
CA PRO A 30 -4.57 20.01 -6.60
C PRO A 30 -4.44 20.53 -5.16
N THR A 31 -5.51 21.09 -4.60
CA THR A 31 -5.56 21.76 -3.30
C THR A 31 -6.02 20.85 -2.17
N GLY A 32 -6.69 19.74 -2.48
CA GLY A 32 -7.16 18.79 -1.48
C GLY A 32 -6.01 18.16 -0.67
N ARG A 33 -6.28 17.95 0.64
CA ARG A 33 -5.39 17.17 1.55
C ARG A 33 -5.04 15.81 0.95
N GLU A 34 -6.01 15.16 0.29
CA GLU A 34 -5.85 13.88 -0.40
C GLU A 34 -4.81 13.97 -1.53
N ALA A 35 -4.83 15.02 -2.36
CA ALA A 35 -3.85 15.20 -3.43
C ALA A 35 -2.42 15.38 -2.90
N GLY A 36 -2.24 16.05 -1.75
CA GLY A 36 -0.97 16.12 -1.06
C GLY A 36 -0.48 14.76 -0.56
N LEU A 37 -1.40 13.95 -0.02
CA LEU A 37 -1.11 12.59 0.43
C LEU A 37 -0.78 11.66 -0.73
N ILE A 38 -1.53 11.70 -1.83
CA ILE A 38 -1.27 10.91 -3.04
C ILE A 38 0.13 11.20 -3.57
N ARG A 39 0.50 12.48 -3.73
CA ARG A 39 1.85 12.86 -4.18
C ARG A 39 2.94 12.29 -3.30
N ARG A 40 2.77 12.34 -1.98
CA ARG A 40 3.74 11.74 -1.04
C ARG A 40 3.76 10.22 -1.12
N ALA A 41 2.61 9.58 -1.24
CA ALA A 41 2.49 8.12 -1.32
C ALA A 41 3.17 7.53 -2.55
N VAL A 42 3.15 8.24 -3.68
CA VAL A 42 3.78 7.79 -4.93
C VAL A 42 5.22 8.27 -5.11
N ALA A 43 5.72 9.17 -4.25
CA ALA A 43 7.06 9.77 -4.40
C ALA A 43 8.22 8.76 -4.35
N ALA A 44 8.00 7.57 -3.79
CA ALA A 44 9.00 6.50 -3.73
C ALA A 44 8.89 5.48 -4.88
N VAL A 45 7.90 5.64 -5.77
CA VAL A 45 7.78 4.79 -6.95
C VAL A 45 8.90 5.17 -7.92
N PRO A 46 9.70 4.20 -8.40
CA PRO A 46 10.72 4.49 -9.39
C PRO A 46 10.10 5.20 -10.60
N GLU A 47 10.74 6.27 -11.06
CA GLU A 47 10.38 6.83 -12.37
C GLU A 47 10.50 5.73 -13.42
N GLU A 48 9.55 5.71 -14.35
CA GLU A 48 9.66 4.80 -15.49
C GLU A 48 11.01 5.04 -16.15
N PRO A 49 11.82 4.01 -16.46
CA PRO A 49 13.02 4.19 -17.26
C PRO A 49 12.61 4.66 -18.66
N GLY A 50 12.50 5.98 -18.81
CA GLY A 50 12.05 6.71 -19.99
C GLY A 50 10.58 6.46 -20.30
N GLU A 51 9.88 7.52 -20.71
CA GLU A 51 8.78 7.39 -21.67
C GLU A 51 9.26 6.50 -22.82
N ARG A 52 8.98 5.19 -22.74
CA ARG A 52 8.98 4.33 -23.92
C ARG A 52 7.75 4.76 -24.69
N ARG A 53 7.89 5.86 -25.43
CA ARG A 53 6.88 6.38 -26.34
C ARG A 53 6.29 5.18 -27.07
N ILE A 54 4.96 5.13 -27.12
CA ILE A 54 4.15 4.21 -27.91
C ILE A 54 4.38 4.53 -29.40
N GLY A 55 5.62 4.39 -29.84
CA GLY A 55 6.11 4.66 -31.18
C GLY A 55 7.10 3.59 -31.64
N ASP A 56 7.49 2.67 -30.76
CA ASP A 56 8.17 1.45 -31.15
C ASP A 56 7.15 0.31 -31.35
N PRO A 57 6.83 -0.06 -32.59
CA PRO A 57 5.87 -1.12 -32.89
C PRO A 57 6.30 -2.50 -32.35
N GLN A 58 7.57 -2.68 -31.99
CA GLN A 58 8.06 -3.93 -31.38
C GLN A 58 7.72 -4.05 -29.89
N LEU A 59 7.43 -2.94 -29.21
CA LEU A 59 7.09 -2.92 -27.78
C LEU A 59 5.58 -2.93 -27.51
N LEU A 60 4.78 -2.58 -28.53
CA LEU A 60 3.31 -2.58 -28.50
C LEU A 60 2.71 -3.94 -28.07
N PRO A 61 3.18 -5.09 -28.57
CA PRO A 61 2.65 -6.39 -28.13
C PRO A 61 2.85 -6.64 -26.63
N GLY A 62 4.01 -6.27 -26.08
CA GLY A 62 4.32 -6.43 -24.66
C GLY A 62 3.50 -5.49 -23.76
N ALA A 63 3.35 -4.23 -24.17
CA ALA A 63 2.53 -3.26 -23.46
C ALA A 63 1.03 -3.63 -23.49
N VAL A 64 0.51 -4.06 -24.65
CA VAL A 64 -0.88 -4.54 -24.78
C VAL A 64 -1.11 -5.80 -23.95
N LEU A 65 -0.16 -6.73 -23.94
CA LEU A 65 -0.23 -7.93 -23.10
C LEU A 65 -0.20 -7.59 -21.61
N ALA A 66 0.65 -6.65 -21.18
CA ALA A 66 0.70 -6.19 -19.80
C ALA A 66 -0.59 -5.45 -19.39
N MET A 67 -1.12 -4.59 -20.26
CA MET A 67 -2.41 -3.91 -20.05
C MET A 67 -3.56 -4.91 -19.98
N ALA A 68 -3.60 -5.87 -20.90
CA ALA A 68 -4.62 -6.91 -20.91
C ALA A 68 -4.52 -7.83 -19.69
N ARG A 69 -3.32 -8.09 -19.18
CA ARG A 69 -3.14 -8.77 -17.89
C ARG A 69 -3.63 -7.92 -16.71
N PHE A 70 -3.30 -6.64 -16.70
CA PHE A 70 -3.73 -5.69 -15.65
C PHE A 70 -5.25 -5.51 -15.60
N THR A 71 -5.92 -5.46 -16.75
CA THR A 71 -7.38 -5.36 -16.84
C THR A 71 -8.08 -6.72 -16.68
N GLY A 72 -7.33 -7.81 -16.51
CA GLY A 72 -7.86 -9.18 -16.40
C GLY A 72 -8.33 -9.79 -17.72
N ALA A 73 -8.13 -9.13 -18.86
CA ALA A 73 -8.49 -9.60 -20.19
C ALA A 73 -7.62 -10.77 -20.71
N ILE A 74 -6.36 -10.86 -20.26
CA ILE A 74 -5.48 -12.01 -20.51
C ILE A 74 -5.09 -12.58 -19.15
N LEU A 75 -5.54 -13.80 -18.88
CA LEU A 75 -5.09 -14.53 -17.71
C LEU A 75 -3.65 -15.00 -17.96
N PRO A 76 -2.67 -14.75 -17.06
CA PRO A 76 -1.44 -15.55 -17.03
C PRO A 76 -1.81 -17.03 -17.00
N ASP A 77 -0.99 -17.84 -17.67
CA ASP A 77 -1.16 -19.28 -17.66
C ASP A 77 -1.18 -19.77 -16.20
N PRO A 78 -2.17 -20.60 -15.82
CA PRO A 78 -2.24 -21.13 -14.47
C PRO A 78 -0.95 -21.90 -14.18
N VAL A 79 -0.19 -21.43 -13.18
CA VAL A 79 0.90 -22.23 -12.63
C VAL A 79 0.25 -23.45 -11.98
N ASP A 80 0.66 -24.64 -12.40
CA ASP A 80 0.20 -25.88 -11.79
C ASP A 80 0.43 -25.77 -10.26
N PRO A 81 -0.62 -25.85 -9.43
CA PRO A 81 -0.48 -25.74 -7.98
C PRO A 81 0.42 -26.83 -7.40
N ALA A 82 0.66 -27.94 -8.12
CA ALA A 82 1.63 -28.97 -7.74
C ALA A 82 3.09 -28.55 -7.95
N LEU A 83 3.35 -27.56 -8.81
CA LEU A 83 4.67 -27.00 -9.10
C LEU A 83 4.92 -25.66 -8.37
N ALA A 84 3.89 -25.11 -7.71
CA ALA A 84 3.98 -23.84 -7.01
C ALA A 84 4.71 -23.98 -5.67
N VAL A 85 5.96 -23.52 -5.61
CA VAL A 85 6.70 -23.40 -4.35
C VAL A 85 6.17 -22.19 -3.56
N ALA A 86 5.82 -22.40 -2.28
CA ALA A 86 5.43 -21.31 -1.39
C ALA A 86 6.50 -20.19 -1.39
N GLY A 87 6.09 -18.98 -1.79
CA GLY A 87 6.99 -17.82 -1.89
C GLY A 87 7.50 -17.51 -3.30
N GLN A 88 7.20 -18.32 -4.33
CA GLN A 88 7.51 -17.96 -5.71
C GLN A 88 6.47 -17.02 -6.36
N PRO A 89 6.90 -16.13 -7.27
CA PRO A 89 5.99 -15.30 -8.06
C PRO A 89 5.08 -16.18 -8.94
N GLY A 90 3.77 -15.99 -8.87
CA GLY A 90 2.80 -16.71 -9.74
C GLY A 90 1.91 -17.74 -9.04
N ALA A 91 2.11 -18.00 -7.74
CA ALA A 91 1.31 -19.01 -7.03
C ALA A 91 -0.17 -18.62 -6.82
N CYS A 92 -0.51 -17.32 -6.85
CA CYS A 92 -1.89 -16.81 -6.84
C CYS A 92 -1.88 -15.40 -7.45
N LYS A 93 -2.85 -15.09 -8.33
CA LYS A 93 -3.16 -13.69 -8.67
C LYS A 93 -3.68 -12.99 -7.41
N ILE A 94 -3.30 -11.74 -7.16
CA ILE A 94 -3.89 -10.95 -6.06
C ILE A 94 -5.40 -10.81 -6.25
N GLU A 95 -5.85 -10.60 -7.49
CA GLU A 95 -7.27 -10.48 -7.83
C GLU A 95 -8.07 -11.78 -7.71
N HIS A 96 -7.43 -12.96 -7.76
CA HIS A 96 -8.08 -14.26 -7.63
C HIS A 96 -7.59 -14.98 -6.37
N ALA A 97 -7.14 -14.27 -5.35
CA ALA A 97 -6.78 -14.90 -4.10
C ALA A 97 -8.04 -14.96 -3.23
N PRO A 98 -8.68 -16.13 -3.05
CA PRO A 98 -9.60 -16.35 -1.93
C PRO A 98 -9.00 -15.88 -0.60
N ALA A 99 -7.66 -15.89 -0.50
CA ALA A 99 -6.95 -15.32 0.63
C ALA A 99 -7.18 -13.80 0.78
N LEU A 100 -7.33 -13.01 -0.29
CA LEU A 100 -7.63 -11.57 -0.22
C LEU A 100 -9.08 -11.33 0.23
N GLU A 101 -10.03 -12.08 -0.35
CA GLU A 101 -11.43 -12.03 0.09
C GLU A 101 -11.58 -12.49 1.54
N ALA A 102 -10.98 -13.61 1.92
CA ALA A 102 -10.94 -14.11 3.29
C ALA A 102 -10.25 -13.12 4.24
N PHE A 103 -9.20 -12.44 3.77
CA PHE A 103 -8.48 -11.41 4.54
C PHE A 103 -9.35 -10.18 4.84
N PHE A 104 -10.26 -9.81 3.93
CA PHE A 104 -11.25 -8.75 4.14
C PHE A 104 -12.54 -9.23 4.82
N ALA A 105 -12.89 -10.52 4.70
CA ALA A 105 -14.07 -11.10 5.35
C ALA A 105 -13.86 -11.33 6.85
N ALA A 106 -12.64 -11.68 7.27
CA ALA A 106 -12.29 -11.86 8.67
C ALA A 106 -12.08 -10.48 9.36
N PRO A 107 -12.92 -10.11 10.34
CA PRO A 107 -12.72 -8.86 11.09
C PRO A 107 -11.38 -8.90 11.83
N PRO A 108 -10.44 -7.98 11.53
CA PRO A 108 -9.21 -7.89 12.28
C PRO A 108 -9.47 -7.29 13.66
N ASP A 109 -8.74 -7.77 14.66
CA ASP A 109 -8.58 -7.04 15.92
C ASP A 109 -7.68 -5.81 15.66
N LEU A 110 -8.29 -4.63 15.66
CA LEU A 110 -7.57 -3.40 15.37
C LEU A 110 -6.59 -3.02 16.48
N ALA A 111 -6.91 -3.33 17.74
CA ALA A 111 -6.04 -3.04 18.87
C ALA A 111 -4.78 -3.92 18.80
N ASP A 112 -4.94 -5.20 18.48
CA ASP A 112 -3.82 -6.11 18.27
C ASP A 112 -2.95 -5.68 17.08
N LEU A 113 -3.55 -5.30 15.93
CA LEU A 113 -2.78 -4.77 14.80
C LEU A 113 -1.95 -3.54 15.16
N VAL A 114 -2.51 -2.61 15.96
CA VAL A 114 -1.78 -1.45 16.47
C VAL A 114 -0.64 -1.88 17.40
N ALA A 115 -0.89 -2.82 18.31
CA ALA A 115 0.14 -3.34 19.22
C ALA A 115 1.30 -4.01 18.46
N GLN A 116 0.98 -4.88 17.49
CA GLN A 116 1.96 -5.52 16.62
C GLN A 116 2.78 -4.49 15.83
N ALA A 117 2.13 -3.48 15.25
CA ALA A 117 2.80 -2.41 14.51
C ALA A 117 3.76 -1.62 15.41
N ARG A 118 3.33 -1.25 16.63
CA ARG A 118 4.20 -0.60 17.62
C ARG A 118 5.41 -1.46 17.98
N GLY A 119 5.22 -2.77 18.12
CA GLY A 119 6.31 -3.71 18.35
C GLY A 119 7.35 -3.71 17.22
N LEU A 120 6.88 -3.70 15.96
CA LEU A 120 7.76 -3.61 14.79
C LEU A 120 8.50 -2.28 14.71
N LEU A 121 7.82 -1.16 14.98
CA LEU A 121 8.46 0.16 15.01
C LEU A 121 9.52 0.24 16.09
N LYS A 122 9.23 -0.21 17.32
CA LYS A 122 10.19 -0.25 18.42
C LYS A 122 11.42 -1.09 18.07
N ARG A 123 11.22 -2.22 17.37
CA ARG A 123 12.34 -3.02 16.87
C ARG A 123 13.13 -2.23 15.83
N ALA A 124 12.48 -1.68 14.81
CA ALA A 124 13.12 -0.89 13.74
C ALA A 124 13.89 0.34 14.26
N ASP A 125 13.43 0.95 15.35
CA ASP A 125 14.11 2.08 16.02
C ASP A 125 15.38 1.65 16.76
N GLY A 126 15.43 0.40 17.22
CA GLY A 126 16.60 -0.15 17.91
C GLY A 126 17.76 -0.56 16.99
N TRP A 127 17.55 -0.54 15.67
CA TRP A 127 18.61 -0.87 14.70
C TRP A 127 19.40 0.39 14.33
N PRO A 128 20.75 0.35 14.41
CA PRO A 128 21.59 1.46 13.98
C PRO A 128 21.48 1.64 12.47
N THR A 129 21.31 2.88 12.01
CA THR A 129 21.44 3.24 10.60
C THR A 129 22.91 3.25 10.20
N SER A 130 23.30 2.38 9.27
CA SER A 130 24.63 2.47 8.67
C SER A 130 24.70 3.74 7.83
N SER A 131 25.48 4.72 8.29
CA SER A 131 25.50 6.06 7.67
C SER A 131 26.48 6.16 6.49
N CYS A 132 27.19 5.08 6.15
CA CYS A 132 28.22 5.09 5.12
C CYS A 132 28.44 3.68 4.51
N GLY A 133 27.88 3.42 3.33
CA GLY A 133 28.11 2.19 2.55
C GLY A 133 26.97 1.85 1.60
N PRO A 134 27.16 0.91 0.65
CA PRO A 134 26.06 0.34 -0.12
C PRO A 134 25.04 -0.29 0.83
N ALA A 135 23.76 -0.32 0.42
CA ALA A 135 22.63 -0.78 1.24
C ALA A 135 23.00 -2.07 1.98
N SER A 136 23.03 -1.99 3.32
CA SER A 136 23.34 -3.15 4.14
C SER A 136 22.12 -4.08 4.16
N PRO A 137 22.30 -5.41 4.25
CA PRO A 137 21.19 -6.31 4.56
C PRO A 137 20.45 -5.91 5.87
N LEU A 138 21.11 -5.15 6.76
CA LEU A 138 20.46 -4.59 7.95
C LEU A 138 19.49 -3.45 7.63
N ASP A 139 19.79 -2.63 6.61
CA ASP A 139 18.89 -1.57 6.14
C ASP A 139 17.65 -2.18 5.48
N ASP A 140 17.81 -3.30 4.75
CA ASP A 140 16.69 -4.05 4.17
C ASP A 140 15.78 -4.63 5.24
N VAL A 141 16.34 -5.20 6.31
CA VAL A 141 15.58 -5.73 7.43
C VAL A 141 14.78 -4.61 8.10
N ARG A 142 15.42 -3.46 8.38
CA ARG A 142 14.75 -2.29 8.97
C ARG A 142 13.65 -1.75 8.05
N GLY A 143 13.92 -1.64 6.75
CA GLY A 143 12.95 -1.23 5.74
C GLY A 143 11.76 -2.19 5.67
N GLY A 144 12.01 -3.50 5.76
CA GLY A 144 10.98 -4.53 5.84
C GLY A 144 10.11 -4.40 7.09
N MET A 145 10.71 -4.15 8.26
CA MET A 145 9.96 -3.92 9.51
C MET A 145 9.07 -2.67 9.44
N LEU A 146 9.60 -1.56 8.91
CA LEU A 146 8.81 -0.34 8.68
C LEU A 146 7.64 -0.63 7.73
N THR A 147 7.92 -1.28 6.60
CA THR A 147 6.89 -1.65 5.62
C THR A 147 5.78 -2.48 6.26
N LEU A 148 6.13 -3.50 7.04
CA LEU A 148 5.17 -4.36 7.74
C LEU A 148 4.39 -3.63 8.84
N ALA A 149 4.98 -2.65 9.51
CA ALA A 149 4.30 -1.82 10.49
C ALA A 149 3.26 -0.91 9.80
N TYR A 150 3.66 -0.20 8.75
CA TYR A 150 2.77 0.68 8.00
C TYR A 150 1.69 -0.08 7.21
N ALA A 151 1.96 -1.32 6.78
CA ALA A 151 0.93 -2.20 6.22
C ALA A 151 -0.16 -2.54 7.25
N ARG A 152 0.21 -2.79 8.52
CA ARG A 152 -0.76 -2.99 9.61
C ARG A 152 -1.56 -1.73 9.89
N PHE A 153 -0.91 -0.56 9.92
CA PHE A 153 -1.62 0.72 10.03
C PHE A 153 -2.58 0.96 8.87
N ALA A 154 -2.19 0.63 7.64
CA ALA A 154 -3.09 0.71 6.49
C ALA A 154 -4.28 -0.24 6.64
N ARG A 155 -4.08 -1.46 7.17
CA ARG A 155 -5.19 -2.38 7.47
C ARG A 155 -6.15 -1.82 8.51
N VAL A 156 -5.63 -1.21 9.59
CA VAL A 156 -6.44 -0.49 10.59
C VAL A 156 -7.20 0.66 9.95
N GLY A 157 -6.54 1.41 9.07
CA GLY A 157 -7.12 2.52 8.33
C GLY A 157 -8.29 2.09 7.44
N LEU A 158 -8.09 1.05 6.63
CA LEU A 158 -9.09 0.55 5.67
C LEU A 158 -10.31 -0.10 6.32
N TRP A 159 -10.15 -0.69 7.51
CA TRP A 159 -11.27 -1.35 8.18
C TRP A 159 -12.32 -0.32 8.63
N PRO A 160 -13.61 -0.48 8.29
CA PRO A 160 -14.64 0.45 8.75
C PRO A 160 -14.88 0.28 10.26
N ALA A 161 -14.89 1.39 11.00
CA ALA A 161 -15.08 1.36 12.45
C ALA A 161 -16.53 0.95 12.81
N ARG A 162 -16.67 -0.10 13.62
CA ARG A 162 -17.95 -0.62 14.09
C ARG A 162 -18.16 -0.37 15.58
N THR A 163 -17.07 -0.18 16.31
CA THR A 163 -17.06 0.01 17.76
C THR A 163 -16.24 1.24 18.16
N GLN A 164 -16.42 1.70 19.40
CA GLN A 164 -15.58 2.77 19.96
C GLN A 164 -14.11 2.36 20.06
N ALA A 165 -13.83 1.07 20.33
CA ALA A 165 -12.49 0.54 20.34
C ALA A 165 -11.81 0.67 18.96
N ASP A 166 -12.56 0.47 17.87
CA ASP A 166 -12.05 0.66 16.51
C ASP A 166 -11.66 2.11 16.24
N LEU A 167 -12.48 3.06 16.69
CA LEU A 167 -12.18 4.49 16.57
C LEU A 167 -10.94 4.88 17.37
N GLN A 168 -10.79 4.35 18.60
CA GLN A 168 -9.59 4.55 19.41
C GLN A 168 -8.34 3.98 18.73
N ALA A 169 -8.43 2.79 18.12
CA ALA A 169 -7.33 2.20 17.37
C ALA A 169 -6.92 3.09 16.19
N LYS A 170 -7.88 3.60 15.41
CA LYS A 170 -7.61 4.53 14.30
C LYS A 170 -6.98 5.84 14.76
N SER A 171 -7.54 6.46 15.81
CA SER A 171 -6.99 7.68 16.41
C SER A 171 -5.55 7.48 16.94
N THR A 172 -5.27 6.30 17.48
CA THR A 172 -3.92 5.91 17.90
C THR A 172 -2.97 5.84 16.70
N VAL A 173 -3.41 5.26 15.57
CA VAL A 173 -2.61 5.23 14.34
C VAL A 173 -2.31 6.64 13.84
N GLU A 174 -3.31 7.53 13.79
CA GLU A 174 -3.11 8.93 13.37
C GLU A 174 -2.05 9.63 14.22
N THR A 175 -2.17 9.50 15.55
CA THR A 175 -1.23 10.09 16.50
C THR A 175 0.19 9.53 16.29
N LEU A 176 0.33 8.21 16.13
CA LEU A 176 1.63 7.58 15.88
C LEU A 176 2.26 8.07 14.58
N VAL A 177 1.50 8.12 13.48
CA VAL A 177 1.99 8.58 12.17
C VAL A 177 2.35 10.07 12.19
N ALA A 178 1.64 10.88 12.98
CA ALA A 178 1.92 12.31 13.15
C ALA A 178 3.24 12.56 13.91
N ILE A 179 3.52 11.78 14.95
CA ILE A 179 4.74 11.90 15.77
C ILE A 179 5.96 11.41 15.01
N ARG A 180 5.84 10.36 14.19
CA ARG A 180 6.96 9.72 13.48
C ARG A 180 7.38 10.46 12.21
N ARG A 181 7.82 11.71 12.37
CA ARG A 181 8.18 12.58 11.24
C ARG A 181 9.40 12.12 10.44
N SER A 182 10.28 11.35 11.09
CA SER A 182 11.52 10.80 10.52
C SER A 182 11.31 9.57 9.63
N ASP A 183 10.13 8.92 9.71
CA ASP A 183 9.85 7.74 8.89
C ASP A 183 9.60 8.12 7.42
N PRO A 184 9.79 7.18 6.48
CA PRO A 184 9.60 7.45 5.05
C PRO A 184 8.23 8.05 4.76
N GLY A 185 8.23 9.23 4.13
CA GLY A 185 7.01 10.02 3.91
C GLY A 185 5.93 9.30 3.09
N HIS A 186 6.34 8.42 2.16
CA HIS A 186 5.43 7.62 1.34
C HIS A 186 4.65 6.59 2.18
N LEU A 187 5.30 5.89 3.12
CA LEU A 187 4.65 4.93 4.01
C LEU A 187 3.63 5.63 4.93
N ARG A 188 4.03 6.78 5.48
CA ARG A 188 3.14 7.61 6.30
C ARG A 188 1.93 8.09 5.52
N ALA A 189 2.13 8.55 4.30
CA ALA A 189 1.05 9.00 3.44
C ALA A 189 0.08 7.87 3.08
N LEU A 190 0.57 6.65 2.83
CA LEU A 190 -0.27 5.48 2.56
C LEU A 190 -1.15 5.09 3.75
N ALA A 191 -0.61 5.13 4.98
CA ALA A 191 -1.40 4.86 6.18
C ALA A 191 -2.50 5.92 6.39
N LEU A 192 -2.21 7.19 6.13
CA LEU A 192 -3.21 8.27 6.24
C LEU A 192 -4.28 8.19 5.14
N LEU A 193 -3.91 7.87 3.89
CA LEU A 193 -4.88 7.62 2.83
C LEU A 193 -5.81 6.44 3.17
N ALA A 194 -5.25 5.37 3.74
CA ALA A 194 -6.04 4.23 4.18
C ALA A 194 -7.08 4.62 5.25
N LEU A 195 -6.69 5.47 6.20
CA LEU A 195 -7.61 6.01 7.22
C LEU A 195 -8.73 6.85 6.59
N ASP A 196 -8.38 7.80 5.71
CA ASP A 196 -9.35 8.65 5.00
C ASP A 196 -10.35 7.79 4.21
N VAL A 197 -9.88 6.76 3.50
CA VAL A 197 -10.73 5.79 2.78
C VAL A 197 -11.65 5.04 3.74
N GLY A 198 -11.13 4.53 4.86
CA GLY A 198 -11.96 3.81 5.83
C GLY A 198 -13.02 4.68 6.50
N TYR A 199 -12.73 5.96 6.74
CA TYR A 199 -13.74 6.92 7.21
C TYR A 199 -14.81 7.19 6.16
N LEU A 200 -14.42 7.31 4.89
CA LEU A 200 -15.37 7.46 3.79
C LEU A 200 -16.30 6.25 3.66
N ILE A 201 -15.76 5.03 3.76
CA ILE A 201 -16.56 3.79 3.75
C ILE A 201 -17.53 3.75 4.94
N ALA A 202 -17.07 4.14 6.14
CA ALA A 202 -17.93 4.18 7.33
C ALA A 202 -19.11 5.15 7.15
N ARG A 203 -18.91 6.30 6.49
CA ARG A 203 -19.97 7.28 6.20
C ARG A 203 -21.04 6.76 5.23
N GLN A 204 -20.74 5.74 4.42
CA GLN A 204 -21.67 5.20 3.43
C GLN A 204 -22.69 4.18 4.00
N GLY A 205 -22.60 3.79 5.27
CA GLY A 205 -23.51 2.80 5.84
C GLY A 205 -23.85 3.03 7.32
N GLY A 206 -25.14 3.03 7.65
CA GLY A 206 -25.65 3.30 9.02
C GLY A 206 -25.27 2.27 10.09
N ARG A 207 -24.56 1.19 9.72
CA ARG A 207 -24.01 0.17 10.63
C ARG A 207 -22.62 0.51 11.18
N PHE A 208 -22.02 1.60 10.72
CA PHE A 208 -20.67 2.02 11.09
C PHE A 208 -20.71 3.31 11.89
N ILE A 209 -19.74 3.46 12.81
CA ILE A 209 -19.61 4.69 13.59
C ILE A 209 -18.70 5.64 12.80
N ALA A 210 -19.27 6.76 12.34
CA ALA A 210 -18.48 7.86 11.79
C ALA A 210 -17.91 8.71 12.93
N VAL A 211 -16.73 9.30 12.72
CA VAL A 211 -16.24 10.37 13.61
C VAL A 211 -17.15 11.57 13.41
N SER A 212 -18.01 11.85 14.38
CA SER A 212 -18.80 13.06 14.44
C SER A 212 -17.86 14.25 14.64
N GLY A 213 -17.71 15.13 13.65
CA GLY A 213 -17.11 16.44 13.87
C GLY A 213 -15.98 16.91 12.97
N ILE A 214 -15.83 16.40 11.73
CA ILE A 214 -15.11 17.15 10.70
C ILE A 214 -15.99 17.20 9.45
N ASP A 215 -16.81 18.25 9.42
CA ASP A 215 -17.31 18.82 8.16
C ASP A 215 -16.07 19.30 7.39
N LEU A 216 -15.96 18.85 6.14
CA LEU A 216 -14.98 19.35 5.17
C LEU A 216 -15.50 20.64 4.56
#